data_AF-A0A8H5NMB6-F1
#
_entry.id   AF-A0A8H5NMB6-F1
#
_cell.length_a   1.000
_cell.length_b   1.000
_cell.length_c   1.000
_cell.angle_alpha   90.00
_cell.angle_beta   90.00
_cell.angle_gamma   90.00
#
_symmetry.space_group_name_H-M   'P 1'
#
loop_
_entity.id
_entity.type
_entity.pdbx_description
1 polymer ?
#
loop_
_entity_poly.entity_id
_entity_poly.type
_entity_poly.pdbx_seq_one_letter_code
_entity_poly.pdbx_strand_id
1 'polypeptide(L)'
;MSTPSRIPVLYSVDLSTNPALWPDPNQPSSGFMDVSKVDVIFININAASDFRLLRTGTNESIGCAITQVTKHVARGLYRIVSLNASEYSCVVVLSTEKSRGELMWNNGFPWDREDDPQPEVVLK
;
A
#
# COMPACT_ATOMS: atom_id res chain seq x y z
N MET A 1 0.31 -26.35 13.28
CA MET A 1 0.49 -24.90 13.02
C MET A 1 -0.67 -24.46 12.15
N SER A 2 -1.59 -23.68 12.70
CA SER A 2 -2.80 -23.20 12.03
C SER A 2 -2.45 -21.99 11.16
N THR A 3 -2.70 -22.08 9.86
CA THR A 3 -2.63 -20.95 8.93
C THR A 3 -3.61 -19.85 9.38
N PRO A 4 -3.21 -18.56 9.36
CA PRO A 4 -4.15 -17.49 9.66
C PRO A 4 -5.21 -17.47 8.57
N SER A 5 -6.46 -17.74 8.96
CA SER A 5 -7.62 -17.63 8.09
C SER A 5 -7.76 -16.17 7.68
N ARG A 6 -7.32 -15.82 6.46
CA ARG A 6 -7.64 -14.54 5.83
C ARG A 6 -9.12 -14.58 5.49
N ILE A 7 -9.98 -14.26 6.44
CA ILE A 7 -11.41 -14.09 6.19
C ILE A 7 -11.54 -12.82 5.36
N PRO A 8 -11.89 -12.91 4.06
CA PRO A 8 -12.10 -11.73 3.25
C PRO A 8 -13.32 -11.00 3.81
N VAL A 9 -13.22 -9.69 4.00
CA VAL A 9 -14.40 -8.88 4.36
C VAL A 9 -15.30 -8.85 3.14
N LEU A 10 -16.35 -9.67 3.15
CA LEU A 10 -17.35 -9.71 2.09
C LEU A 10 -18.28 -8.51 2.24
N TYR A 11 -18.12 -7.51 1.39
CA TYR A 11 -19.07 -6.42 1.28
C TYR A 11 -19.36 -6.09 -0.18
N SER A 12 -20.59 -5.65 -0.43
CA SER A 12 -21.04 -5.25 -1.76
C SER A 12 -20.81 -3.75 -1.92
N VAL A 13 -20.12 -3.36 -2.99
CA VAL A 13 -19.91 -1.96 -3.36
C VAL A 13 -20.76 -1.66 -4.58
N ASP A 14 -21.52 -0.57 -4.51
CA ASP A 14 -22.12 0.00 -5.70
C ASP A 14 -21.02 0.59 -6.58
N LEU A 15 -20.70 -0.12 -7.66
CA LEU A 15 -19.64 0.25 -8.60
C LEU A 15 -19.92 1.60 -9.30
N SER A 16 -21.18 2.04 -9.33
CA SER A 16 -21.55 3.37 -9.84
C SER A 16 -20.99 4.51 -8.99
N THR A 17 -20.49 4.24 -7.78
CA THR A 17 -19.89 5.25 -6.90
C THR A 17 -18.36 5.32 -6.99
N ASN A 18 -17.71 4.48 -7.80
CA ASN A 18 -16.25 4.47 -7.96
C ASN A 18 -15.80 5.33 -9.17
N PRO A 19 -15.08 6.46 -8.95
CA PRO A 19 -14.66 7.34 -10.03
C PRO A 19 -13.64 6.74 -11.00
N ALA A 20 -12.96 5.66 -10.61
CA ALA A 20 -11.99 4.97 -11.47
C ALA A 20 -12.66 4.12 -12.58
N LEU A 21 -14.00 4.00 -12.57
CA LEU A 21 -14.76 3.05 -13.40
C LEU A 21 -15.93 3.68 -14.19
N TRP A 22 -15.92 4.99 -14.44
CA TRP A 22 -16.95 5.66 -15.25
C TRP A 22 -16.49 5.91 -16.70
N PRO A 23 -17.28 5.61 -17.76
CA PRO A 23 -18.19 4.48 -17.96
C PRO A 23 -17.77 3.60 -19.16
N ASP A 24 -17.56 2.29 -18.93
CA ASP A 24 -17.62 1.27 -19.99
C ASP A 24 -19.03 0.62 -19.96
N PRO A 25 -19.81 0.66 -21.06
CA PRO A 25 -21.16 0.09 -21.11
C PRO A 25 -21.22 -1.43 -20.88
N ASN A 26 -20.10 -2.15 -20.94
CA ASN A 26 -20.06 -3.61 -20.81
C ASN A 26 -19.71 -4.10 -19.39
N GLN A 27 -19.59 -3.21 -18.41
CA GLN A 27 -19.14 -3.60 -17.08
C GLN A 27 -20.28 -4.21 -16.22
N PRO A 28 -20.07 -5.35 -15.54
CA PRO A 28 -21.09 -5.98 -14.72
C PRO A 28 -21.55 -5.05 -13.57
N SER A 29 -22.86 -5.01 -13.34
CA SER A 29 -23.54 -4.14 -12.37
C SER A 29 -23.27 -4.49 -10.90
N SER A 30 -22.61 -5.61 -10.63
CA SER A 30 -22.24 -6.06 -9.29
C SER A 30 -20.99 -6.93 -9.35
N GLY A 31 -20.08 -6.73 -8.40
CA GLY A 31 -18.86 -7.53 -8.26
C GLY A 31 -18.33 -7.50 -6.82
N PHE A 32 -17.43 -8.40 -6.51
CA PHE A 32 -16.69 -8.38 -5.24
C PHE A 32 -15.42 -7.57 -5.44
N MET A 33 -15.22 -6.55 -4.60
CA MET A 33 -13.93 -5.85 -4.50
C MET A 33 -13.25 -6.31 -3.22
N ASP A 34 -12.05 -6.85 -3.35
CA ASP A 34 -11.19 -7.10 -2.20
C ASP A 34 -10.67 -5.74 -1.72
N VAL A 35 -11.16 -5.29 -0.57
CA VAL A 35 -10.72 -4.03 0.01
C VAL A 35 -10.14 -4.30 1.37
N SER A 36 -8.95 -3.76 1.53
CA SER A 36 -8.21 -3.84 2.77
C SER A 36 -8.87 -3.00 3.85
N LYS A 37 -8.85 -3.51 5.09
CA LYS A 37 -9.27 -2.77 6.28
C LYS A 37 -8.60 -1.38 6.38
N VAL A 38 -7.31 -1.31 6.03
CA VAL A 38 -6.53 -0.08 5.95
C VAL A 38 -6.07 0.14 4.52
N ASP A 39 -6.55 1.21 3.88
CA ASP A 39 -6.11 1.65 2.55
C ASP A 39 -4.79 2.42 2.67
N VAL A 40 -3.76 2.01 1.94
CA VAL A 40 -2.42 2.63 1.99
C VAL A 40 -2.07 3.18 0.61
N ILE A 41 -1.82 4.48 0.54
CA ILE A 41 -1.54 5.20 -0.70
C ILE A 41 -0.15 5.83 -0.62
N PHE A 42 0.73 5.44 -1.52
CA PHE A 42 2.05 6.04 -1.71
C PHE A 42 2.02 6.98 -2.92
N ILE A 43 2.44 8.23 -2.73
CA ILE A 43 2.49 9.26 -3.77
C ILE A 43 3.91 9.80 -3.83
N ASN A 44 4.61 9.57 -4.94
CA ASN A 44 5.96 10.11 -5.14
C ASN A 44 5.90 11.43 -5.91
N ILE A 45 6.41 12.50 -5.30
CA ILE A 45 6.45 13.83 -5.92
C ILE A 45 7.69 14.06 -6.78
N ASN A 46 8.69 13.17 -6.73
CA ASN A 46 9.94 13.37 -7.44
C ASN A 46 9.78 13.01 -8.93
N ALA A 47 9.90 14.02 -9.80
CA ALA A 47 9.78 13.89 -11.25
C ALA A 47 10.81 12.94 -11.89
N ALA A 48 11.96 12.73 -11.26
CA ALA A 48 13.05 11.91 -11.82
C ALA A 48 12.80 10.40 -11.75
N SER A 49 11.86 9.94 -10.92
CA SER A 49 11.49 8.52 -10.80
C SER A 49 10.31 8.16 -11.71
N ASP A 50 10.27 6.91 -12.21
CA ASP A 50 9.12 6.32 -12.91
C ASP A 50 8.00 5.86 -11.96
N PHE A 51 8.29 5.80 -10.66
CA PHE A 51 7.30 5.54 -9.62
C PHE A 51 6.53 6.82 -9.30
N ARG A 52 5.22 6.85 -9.59
CA ARG A 52 4.31 7.99 -9.31
C ARG A 52 3.36 7.73 -8.16
N LEU A 53 2.66 6.61 -8.23
CA LEU A 53 1.61 6.26 -7.29
C LEU A 53 1.54 4.74 -7.12
N LEU A 54 1.20 4.32 -5.91
CA LEU A 54 0.79 2.96 -5.59
C LEU A 54 -0.30 3.01 -4.52
N ARG A 55 -1.42 2.37 -4.81
CA ARG A 55 -2.48 2.11 -3.84
C ARG A 55 -2.46 0.63 -3.49
N THR A 56 -2.46 0.33 -2.21
CA THR A 56 -2.43 -1.02 -1.64
C THR A 56 -3.18 -1.00 -0.31
N GLY A 57 -3.07 -2.04 0.51
CA GLY A 57 -3.64 -2.01 1.83
C GLY A 57 -3.28 -3.24 2.64
N THR A 58 -3.68 -3.22 3.90
CA THR A 58 -3.56 -4.34 4.83
C THR A 58 -4.86 -4.57 5.58
N ASN A 59 -5.12 -5.82 5.95
CA ASN A 59 -6.24 -6.19 6.82
C ASN A 59 -5.88 -6.10 8.32
N GLU A 60 -4.64 -5.67 8.63
CA GLU A 60 -4.18 -5.43 9.99
C GLU A 60 -4.59 -4.05 10.53
N SER A 61 -3.96 -3.60 11.61
CA SER A 61 -4.17 -2.27 12.18
C SER A 61 -3.39 -1.20 11.43
N ILE A 62 -3.83 0.06 11.56
CA ILE A 62 -3.07 1.23 11.09
C ILE A 62 -1.64 1.25 11.65
N GLY A 63 -1.43 0.75 12.88
CA GLY A 63 -0.10 0.63 13.48
C GLY A 63 0.84 -0.28 12.69
N CYS A 64 0.33 -1.35 12.09
CA CYS A 64 1.10 -2.23 11.20
C CYS A 64 1.51 -1.48 9.92
N ALA A 65 0.57 -0.75 9.30
CA ALA A 65 0.87 0.08 8.13
C ALA A 65 1.92 1.16 8.41
N ILE A 66 1.81 1.87 9.54
CA ILE A 66 2.79 2.88 9.96
C ILE A 66 4.15 2.23 10.22
N THR A 67 4.19 1.08 10.90
CA THR A 67 5.43 0.35 11.16
C THR A 67 6.13 -0.03 9.85
N GLN A 68 5.38 -0.49 8.85
CA GLN A 68 5.91 -0.80 7.53
C GLN A 68 6.51 0.43 6.85
N VAL A 69 5.81 1.57 6.89
CA VAL A 69 6.31 2.84 6.37
C VAL A 69 7.61 3.25 7.05
N THR A 70 7.69 3.11 8.37
CA THR A 70 8.91 3.43 9.15
C THR A 70 10.08 2.54 8.74
N LYS A 71 9.86 1.23 8.53
CA LYS A 71 10.89 0.32 8.02
C LYS A 71 11.43 0.77 6.66
N HIS A 72 10.56 1.17 5.74
CA HIS A 72 10.98 1.66 4.42
C HIS A 72 11.88 2.91 4.52
N VAL A 73 11.55 3.84 5.42
CA VAL A 73 12.37 5.03 5.65
C VAL A 73 13.72 4.65 6.24
N ALA A 74 13.74 3.75 7.23
CA ALA A 74 14.97 3.27 7.84
C ALA A 74 15.88 2.53 6.85
N ARG A 75 15.31 1.82 5.86
CA ARG A 75 16.03 1.21 4.74
C ARG A 75 16.48 2.21 3.67
N GLY A 76 16.14 3.50 3.80
CA GLY A 76 16.54 4.54 2.87
C GLY A 76 15.85 4.45 1.51
N LEU A 77 14.66 3.83 1.43
CA LEU A 77 13.93 3.68 0.15
C LEU A 77 13.40 5.02 -0.35
N TYR A 78 12.98 5.88 0.56
CA TYR A 78 12.45 7.21 0.28
C TYR A 78 12.49 8.09 1.52
N ARG A 79 12.27 9.39 1.31
CA ARG A 79 12.01 10.35 2.39
C ARG A 79 10.53 10.69 2.43
N ILE A 80 9.94 10.71 3.63
CA ILE A 80 8.56 11.19 3.83
C ILE A 80 8.54 12.71 3.69
N VAL A 81 7.64 13.20 2.85
CA VAL A 81 7.31 14.62 2.71
C VAL A 81 6.08 14.94 3.56
N SER A 82 5.07 14.06 3.53
CA SER A 82 3.87 14.16 4.36
C SER A 82 3.32 12.77 4.64
N LEU A 83 2.80 12.57 5.85
CA LEU A 83 2.11 11.35 6.28
C LEU A 83 0.77 11.75 6.89
N ASN A 84 -0.32 11.28 6.31
CA ASN A 84 -1.66 11.40 6.89
C ASN A 84 -2.17 10.00 7.24
N ALA A 85 -2.54 9.79 8.50
CA ALA A 85 -2.99 8.49 8.97
C ALA A 85 -4.28 8.62 9.79
N SER A 86 -5.20 7.71 9.54
CA SER A 86 -6.46 7.52 10.25
C SER A 86 -6.68 6.02 10.45
N GLU A 87 -7.73 5.63 11.19
CA GLU A 87 -7.99 4.22 11.53
C GLU A 87 -8.04 3.29 10.29
N TYR A 88 -8.54 3.79 9.16
CA TYR A 88 -8.77 3.01 7.94
C TYR A 88 -7.97 3.50 6.72
N SER A 89 -7.12 4.51 6.87
CA SER A 89 -6.36 5.08 5.73
C SER A 89 -5.00 5.61 6.14
N CYS A 90 -3.98 5.33 5.32
CA CYS A 90 -2.63 5.83 5.45
C CYS A 90 -2.16 6.39 4.10
N VAL A 91 -1.98 7.71 4.00
CA VAL A 91 -1.47 8.38 2.81
C VAL A 91 -0.06 8.85 3.07
N VAL A 92 0.88 8.33 2.29
CA VAL A 92 2.31 8.62 2.36
C VAL A 92 2.71 9.41 1.11
N VAL A 93 2.93 10.71 1.27
CA VAL A 93 3.59 11.52 0.25
C VAL A 93 5.09 11.44 0.49
N LEU A 94 5.82 10.98 -0.50
CA LEU A 94 7.24 10.70 -0.42
C LEU A 94 8.02 11.32 -1.57
N SER A 95 9.34 11.39 -1.41
CA SER A 95 10.27 11.76 -2.47
C SER A 95 11.38 10.72 -2.56
N THR A 96 11.57 10.17 -3.78
CA THR A 96 12.67 9.28 -4.11
C THR A 96 12.97 9.32 -5.60
N GLU A 97 14.25 9.26 -5.95
CA GLU A 97 14.72 9.11 -7.34
C GLU A 97 14.71 7.65 -7.80
N LYS A 98 14.60 6.70 -6.85
CA LYS A 98 14.58 5.27 -7.14
C LYS A 98 13.41 4.92 -8.05
N SER A 99 13.66 4.06 -9.02
CA SER A 99 12.62 3.52 -9.88
C SER A 99 11.67 2.58 -9.13
N ARG A 100 10.49 2.31 -9.70
CA ARG A 100 9.55 1.31 -9.17
C ARG A 100 10.23 -0.06 -9.01
N GLY A 101 11.04 -0.46 -9.98
CA GLY A 101 11.78 -1.72 -9.94
C GLY A 101 12.75 -1.78 -8.76
N GLU A 102 13.53 -0.72 -8.54
CA GLU A 102 14.44 -0.64 -7.39
C GLU A 102 13.70 -0.64 -6.05
N LEU A 103 12.56 0.03 -5.97
CA LEU A 103 11.73 0.02 -4.75
C LEU A 103 11.24 -1.41 -4.46
N MET A 104 10.75 -2.13 -5.46
CA MET A 104 10.17 -3.47 -5.28
C MET A 104 11.20 -4.59 -5.12
N TRP A 105 12.44 -4.39 -5.54
CA TRP A 105 13.49 -5.40 -5.51
C TRP A 105 14.12 -5.55 -4.11
N ASN A 106 13.84 -6.66 -3.42
CA ASN A 106 14.45 -7.09 -2.14
C ASN A 106 14.43 -6.04 -1.00
N ASN A 107 13.44 -5.15 -1.00
CA ASN A 107 13.37 -4.01 -0.09
C ASN A 107 12.11 -4.03 0.80
N GLY A 108 11.23 -5.02 0.62
CA GLY A 108 9.97 -5.14 1.35
C GLY A 108 8.95 -4.04 1.03
N PHE A 109 9.09 -3.36 -0.12
CA PHE A 109 8.10 -2.39 -0.59
C PHE A 109 7.09 -3.05 -1.53
N PRO A 110 5.77 -2.83 -1.36
CA PRO A 110 5.14 -2.04 -0.29
C PRO A 110 4.95 -2.78 1.04
N TRP A 111 5.13 -4.10 1.05
CA TRP A 111 4.99 -4.96 2.23
C TRP A 111 6.14 -5.96 2.30
N ASP A 112 6.63 -6.22 3.52
CA ASP A 112 7.62 -7.27 3.78
C ASP A 112 7.04 -8.63 3.37
N ARG A 113 7.90 -9.50 2.83
CA ARG A 113 7.56 -10.88 2.46
C ARG A 113 8.41 -11.83 3.29
N GLU A 114 7.79 -12.89 3.79
CA GLU A 114 8.48 -13.92 4.60
C GLU A 114 9.60 -14.62 3.81
N ASP A 115 9.43 -14.76 2.49
CA ASP A 115 10.38 -15.43 1.60
C ASP A 115 11.50 -14.51 1.06
N ASP A 116 11.51 -13.24 1.45
CA ASP A 116 12.47 -12.24 0.99
C ASP A 116 13.23 -11.69 2.21
N PRO A 117 14.50 -12.06 2.45
CA PRO A 117 15.25 -11.54 3.58
C PRO A 117 15.51 -10.03 3.39
N GLN A 118 14.76 -9.18 4.08
CA GLN A 118 14.99 -7.73 4.05
C GLN A 118 16.14 -7.33 4.97
N PRO A 119 16.83 -6.19 4.72
CA PRO A 119 17.77 -5.62 5.66
C PRO A 119 17.12 -5.41 7.03
N GLU A 120 17.77 -5.86 8.10
CA GLU A 120 17.29 -5.66 9.47
C GLU A 120 17.13 -4.17 9.78
N VAL A 121 15.99 -3.83 10.37
CA VAL A 121 15.71 -2.47 10.85
C VAL A 121 15.49 -2.55 12.35
N VAL A 122 16.38 -1.94 13.12
CA VAL A 122 16.17 -1.75 14.56
C VAL A 122 15.38 -0.45 14.75
N LEU A 123 14.07 -0.58 14.95
CA LEU A 123 13.23 0.52 15.39
C LEU A 123 13.41 0.66 16.92
N LYS A 124 14.15 1.67 17.36
CA LYS A 124 14.35 1.99 18.78
C LYS A 124 13.20 2.83 19.33
#